data_AF-A0A6C0K1J5-F1
#
_entry.id   AF-A0A6C0K1J5-F1
#
_cell.length_a   1.000
_cell.length_b   1.000
_cell.length_c   1.000
_cell.angle_alpha   90.00
_cell.angle_beta   90.00
_cell.angle_gamma   90.00
#
_symmetry.space_group_name_H-M   'P 1'
#
loop_
_entity.id
_entity.type
_entity.pdbx_description
1 polymer ?
#
loop_
_entity_poly.entity_id
_entity_poly.type
_entity_poly.pdbx_seq_one_letter_code
_entity_poly.pdbx_strand_id
1 'polypeptide(L)'
;MPKLCQFENCKKQANYGTEEEKKIFCREHKTDDMKNMYLMKCLFDGCKKRAVYGNEVKKNMYCKDHKTEDTVITWCKVCEHEECKVQSSFNFEGGKNPRFCSEHKVEGMIDVLHKKCEINGCKISPSFNFEGEKKGRFCFEHKLDGMVDVKLKKCAIQNCKLSPSFNFKGEYAKYCSTHKEEGMINVVTRKKCRFLNCEKTPSFNFEGEDSPEFCSSHKLNGMIDIRNINAACFCGETTGPSFNFKGLKPKYCSSCKTEDMINIKKSYSKICEFLNCEKSPSFNFKEEKIPVFCSTHKLNGMVDIKNFKCACGNNCSFNLSGLKPRYCSSCRTPDMVNVLDDKCKNNGCPSRANKKYKNYCAYCFQHLFPLDPLTFQIRSKTKEIAVRDFINSNYKGFNHDKILEYGGCDCLTRRRIDHRKLIGNTMLCIETDENQHKSYSKKDEEARYNDLLVNFTCKYIIIRFNPDSYVNNKGVKTNPYISARLEQLKKELDKQLKRIENNENNELLEVIHLYYDGYK
;
A
#
# COMPACT_ATOMS: atom_id res chain seq x y z
N MET A 1 2.54 -21.73 -48.95
CA MET A 1 2.46 -20.26 -49.01
C MET A 1 1.36 -19.75 -48.09
N PRO A 2 1.50 -18.59 -47.43
CA PRO A 2 0.44 -18.01 -46.61
C PRO A 2 -0.75 -17.58 -47.49
N LYS A 3 -1.98 -17.92 -47.10
CA LYS A 3 -3.20 -17.45 -47.78
C LYS A 3 -3.35 -15.94 -47.57
N LEU A 4 -3.63 -15.20 -48.64
CA LEU A 4 -3.93 -13.78 -48.60
C LEU A 4 -5.40 -13.54 -48.33
N CYS A 5 -5.70 -12.38 -47.76
CA CYS A 5 -7.05 -11.90 -47.52
C CYS A 5 -7.84 -11.84 -48.83
N GLN A 6 -9.07 -12.37 -48.84
CA GLN A 6 -9.94 -12.38 -50.02
C GLN A 6 -10.58 -11.02 -50.32
N PHE A 7 -10.53 -10.07 -49.40
CA PHE A 7 -11.01 -8.70 -49.65
C PHE A 7 -10.20 -8.04 -50.77
N GLU A 8 -10.88 -7.38 -51.70
CA GLU A 8 -10.27 -6.79 -52.90
C GLU A 8 -9.05 -5.91 -52.54
N ASN A 9 -7.96 -6.10 -53.30
CA ASN A 9 -6.69 -5.39 -53.15
C ASN A 9 -5.99 -5.54 -51.77
N CYS A 10 -6.46 -6.42 -50.88
CA CYS A 10 -5.84 -6.63 -49.58
C CYS A 10 -4.65 -7.59 -49.63
N LYS A 11 -3.43 -7.06 -49.45
CA LYS A 11 -2.20 -7.86 -49.39
C LYS A 11 -1.89 -8.46 -48.01
N LYS A 12 -2.81 -8.32 -47.04
CA LYS A 12 -2.61 -8.84 -45.66
C LYS A 12 -2.88 -10.34 -45.60
N GLN A 13 -2.19 -11.04 -44.70
CA GLN A 13 -2.39 -12.47 -44.49
C GLN A 13 -3.79 -12.77 -43.93
N ALA A 14 -4.46 -13.78 -44.50
CA ALA A 14 -5.72 -14.29 -44.01
C ALA A 14 -5.51 -15.21 -42.80
N ASN A 15 -6.06 -14.80 -41.66
CA ASN A 15 -5.93 -15.53 -40.38
C ASN A 15 -7.30 -15.83 -39.74
N TYR A 16 -8.39 -15.28 -40.27
CA TYR A 16 -9.75 -15.40 -39.74
C TYR A 16 -10.65 -16.19 -40.70
N GLY A 17 -11.62 -16.92 -40.17
CA GLY A 17 -12.57 -17.71 -40.94
C GLY A 17 -13.65 -18.35 -40.06
N THR A 18 -14.50 -19.17 -40.67
CA THR A 18 -15.55 -19.96 -40.01
C THR A 18 -15.07 -21.39 -39.77
N GLU A 19 -15.92 -22.28 -39.24
CA GLU A 19 -15.57 -23.71 -39.10
C GLU A 19 -15.44 -24.40 -40.46
N GLU A 20 -16.25 -23.97 -41.42
CA GLU A 20 -16.32 -24.48 -42.80
C GLU A 20 -15.21 -23.88 -43.67
N GLU A 21 -15.02 -22.56 -43.58
CA GLU A 21 -14.10 -21.84 -44.45
C GLU A 21 -12.96 -21.19 -43.65
N LYS A 22 -11.78 -21.80 -43.72
CA LYS A 22 -10.62 -21.42 -42.91
C LYS A 22 -9.70 -20.45 -43.66
N LYS A 23 -9.31 -19.36 -42.98
CA LYS A 23 -8.31 -18.37 -43.41
C LYS A 23 -8.74 -17.63 -44.69
N ILE A 24 -9.85 -16.90 -44.56
CA ILE A 24 -10.50 -16.11 -45.62
C ILE A 24 -10.07 -14.63 -45.51
N PHE A 25 -10.12 -14.07 -44.30
CA PHE A 25 -9.92 -12.64 -44.08
C PHE A 25 -8.78 -12.31 -43.10
N CYS A 26 -8.25 -11.10 -43.22
CA CYS A 26 -7.33 -10.52 -42.24
C CYS A 26 -8.11 -9.98 -41.03
N ARG A 27 -7.40 -9.47 -40.02
CA ARG A 27 -8.03 -8.94 -38.79
C ARG A 27 -9.01 -7.78 -39.06
N GLU A 28 -8.75 -6.98 -40.10
CA GLU A 28 -9.55 -5.79 -40.42
C GLU A 28 -10.81 -6.12 -41.23
N HIS A 29 -10.81 -7.26 -41.93
CA HIS A 29 -11.92 -7.68 -42.79
C HIS A 29 -12.66 -8.90 -42.23
N LYS A 30 -12.46 -9.24 -40.95
CA LYS A 30 -13.21 -10.32 -40.30
C LYS A 30 -14.65 -9.84 -40.05
N THR A 31 -15.61 -10.74 -40.13
CA THR A 31 -16.93 -10.54 -39.52
C THR A 31 -16.90 -10.96 -38.04
N ASP A 32 -18.00 -10.77 -37.31
CA ASP A 32 -18.05 -11.06 -35.87
C ASP A 32 -18.13 -12.55 -35.54
N ASP A 33 -18.71 -13.35 -36.44
CA ASP A 33 -18.75 -14.81 -36.39
C ASP A 33 -17.40 -15.47 -36.72
N MET A 34 -16.50 -14.75 -37.41
CA MET A 34 -15.20 -15.28 -37.81
C MET A 34 -14.19 -15.31 -36.67
N LYS A 35 -13.64 -16.50 -36.42
CA LYS A 35 -12.63 -16.75 -35.39
C LYS A 35 -11.23 -16.71 -35.98
N ASN A 36 -10.25 -16.32 -35.17
CA ASN A 36 -8.84 -16.39 -35.56
C ASN A 36 -8.39 -17.87 -35.55
N MET A 37 -8.10 -18.44 -36.71
CA MET A 37 -7.77 -19.86 -36.88
C MET A 37 -6.49 -20.32 -36.16
N TYR A 38 -5.68 -19.38 -35.65
CA TYR A 38 -4.47 -19.65 -34.87
C TYR A 38 -4.66 -19.49 -33.35
N LEU A 39 -5.78 -18.91 -32.90
CA LEU A 39 -6.07 -18.60 -31.49
C LEU A 39 -7.40 -19.23 -31.03
N MET A 40 -7.55 -20.53 -31.26
CA MET A 40 -8.72 -21.29 -30.77
C MET A 40 -8.72 -21.37 -29.25
N LYS A 41 -9.91 -21.36 -28.65
CA LYS A 41 -10.11 -21.60 -27.21
C LYS A 41 -10.23 -23.09 -26.94
N CYS A 42 -9.89 -23.50 -25.73
CA CYS A 42 -10.09 -24.86 -25.27
C CYS A 42 -11.58 -25.24 -25.35
N LEU A 43 -11.86 -26.46 -25.83
CA LEU A 43 -13.22 -27.01 -25.92
C LEU A 43 -13.81 -27.41 -24.56
N PHE A 44 -13.01 -27.45 -23.50
CA PHE A 44 -13.52 -27.72 -22.15
C PHE A 44 -14.42 -26.56 -21.71
N ASP A 45 -15.61 -26.90 -21.21
CA ASP A 45 -16.64 -25.91 -20.92
C ASP A 45 -16.13 -24.85 -19.92
N GLY A 46 -16.47 -23.58 -20.19
CA GLY A 46 -15.99 -22.44 -19.43
C GLY A 46 -14.49 -22.10 -19.57
N CYS A 47 -13.69 -22.90 -20.28
CA CYS A 47 -12.25 -22.66 -20.40
C CYS A 47 -11.91 -21.55 -21.41
N LYS A 48 -11.31 -20.46 -20.91
CA LYS A 48 -10.87 -19.32 -21.74
C LYS A 48 -9.42 -19.43 -22.23
N LYS A 49 -8.69 -20.50 -21.86
CA LYS A 49 -7.29 -20.72 -22.25
C LYS A 49 -7.19 -21.07 -23.73
N ARG A 50 -6.09 -20.66 -24.36
CA ARG A 50 -5.80 -20.99 -25.76
C ARG A 50 -5.61 -22.50 -25.89
N ALA A 51 -6.28 -23.09 -26.88
CA ALA A 51 -6.09 -24.46 -27.27
C ALA A 51 -4.81 -24.61 -28.12
N VAL A 52 -3.99 -25.57 -27.74
CA VAL A 52 -2.68 -25.86 -28.35
C VAL A 52 -2.46 -27.37 -28.55
N TYR A 53 -3.24 -28.21 -27.87
CA TYR A 53 -3.24 -29.67 -27.99
C TYR A 53 -4.40 -30.13 -28.88
N GLY A 54 -4.18 -31.15 -29.70
CA GLY A 54 -5.19 -31.75 -30.58
C GLY A 54 -4.74 -33.11 -31.09
N ASN A 55 -5.44 -33.65 -32.08
CA ASN A 55 -5.13 -34.92 -32.72
C ASN A 55 -4.96 -34.75 -34.24
N GLU A 56 -4.77 -35.85 -34.97
CA GLU A 56 -4.57 -35.85 -36.42
C GLU A 56 -5.77 -35.29 -37.19
N VAL A 57 -6.98 -35.48 -36.67
CA VAL A 57 -8.24 -35.05 -37.28
C VAL A 57 -8.54 -33.57 -36.98
N LYS A 58 -8.32 -33.14 -35.74
CA LYS A 58 -8.70 -31.80 -35.25
C LYS A 58 -7.59 -31.19 -34.39
N LYS A 59 -6.99 -30.12 -34.92
CA LYS A 59 -5.91 -29.36 -34.28
C LYS A 59 -6.47 -28.35 -33.28
N ASN A 60 -5.68 -28.01 -32.26
CA ASN A 60 -5.99 -26.96 -31.26
C ASN A 60 -7.37 -27.13 -30.60
N MET A 61 -7.62 -28.27 -29.97
CA MET A 61 -8.82 -28.59 -29.20
C MET A 61 -8.71 -28.24 -27.71
N TYR A 62 -7.56 -28.50 -27.09
CA TYR A 62 -7.39 -28.39 -25.63
C TYR A 62 -6.20 -27.52 -25.22
N CYS A 63 -6.29 -26.89 -24.05
CA CYS A 63 -5.15 -26.23 -23.42
C CYS A 63 -4.26 -27.24 -22.68
N LYS A 64 -3.11 -26.79 -22.16
CA LYS A 64 -2.16 -27.66 -21.43
C LYS A 64 -2.80 -28.43 -20.28
N ASP A 65 -3.76 -27.81 -19.59
CA ASP A 65 -4.42 -28.39 -18.41
C ASP A 65 -5.55 -29.34 -18.76
N HIS A 66 -6.06 -29.30 -19.99
CA HIS A 66 -7.18 -30.13 -20.46
C HIS A 66 -6.76 -31.07 -21.60
N LYS A 67 -5.45 -31.26 -21.79
CA LYS A 67 -4.93 -32.22 -22.77
C LYS A 67 -5.30 -33.64 -22.31
N THR A 68 -5.66 -34.51 -23.25
CA THR A 68 -5.78 -35.95 -23.00
C THR A 68 -4.47 -36.64 -23.37
N GLU A 69 -4.29 -37.89 -22.92
CA GLU A 69 -3.09 -38.70 -23.22
C GLU A 69 -2.84 -38.86 -24.74
N ASP A 70 -3.92 -38.87 -25.51
CA ASP A 70 -3.88 -39.01 -26.97
C ASP A 70 -3.61 -37.70 -27.71
N THR A 71 -3.65 -36.55 -27.02
CA THR A 71 -3.48 -35.25 -27.69
C THR A 71 -2.04 -34.76 -27.70
N VAL A 72 -1.58 -34.34 -28.87
CA VAL A 72 -0.23 -33.81 -29.12
C VAL A 72 -0.28 -32.30 -29.32
N ILE A 73 0.86 -31.62 -29.15
CA ILE A 73 0.94 -30.21 -29.52
C ILE A 73 0.91 -30.11 -31.04
N THR A 74 -0.11 -29.44 -31.59
CA THR A 74 -0.39 -29.49 -33.05
C THR A 74 0.14 -28.27 -33.83
N TRP A 75 0.70 -27.28 -33.14
CA TRP A 75 1.12 -26.00 -33.73
C TRP A 75 2.65 -25.79 -33.76
N CYS A 76 3.42 -26.62 -33.06
CA CYS A 76 4.89 -26.55 -33.00
C CYS A 76 5.51 -27.90 -33.34
N LYS A 77 6.80 -27.90 -33.72
CA LYS A 77 7.54 -29.15 -33.92
C LYS A 77 7.69 -29.88 -32.58
N VAL A 78 7.45 -31.18 -32.61
CA VAL A 78 7.67 -32.08 -31.47
C VAL A 78 9.12 -32.58 -31.48
N CYS A 79 9.55 -33.10 -30.35
CA CYS A 79 10.86 -33.72 -30.18
C CYS A 79 11.03 -34.90 -31.13
N GLU A 80 12.22 -35.02 -31.71
CA GLU A 80 12.58 -36.12 -32.62
C GLU A 80 12.92 -37.44 -31.90
N HIS A 81 12.98 -37.43 -30.57
CA HIS A 81 13.14 -38.66 -29.78
C HIS A 81 11.88 -39.53 -29.85
N GLU A 82 12.04 -40.85 -29.96
CA GLU A 82 10.94 -41.79 -30.13
C GLU A 82 9.86 -41.61 -29.06
N GLU A 83 8.60 -41.62 -29.50
CA GLU A 83 7.39 -41.43 -28.68
C GLU A 83 7.30 -40.10 -27.89
N CYS A 84 8.23 -39.15 -28.07
CA CYS A 84 8.22 -37.90 -27.33
C CYS A 84 7.26 -36.85 -27.94
N LYS A 85 6.14 -36.59 -27.24
CA LYS A 85 5.11 -35.61 -27.64
C LYS A 85 5.39 -34.16 -27.18
N VAL A 86 6.56 -33.88 -26.62
CA VAL A 86 6.95 -32.55 -26.08
C VAL A 86 7.47 -31.65 -27.22
N GLN A 87 7.21 -30.34 -27.13
CA GLN A 87 7.74 -29.37 -28.08
C GLN A 87 9.28 -29.39 -28.11
N SER A 88 9.85 -29.43 -29.31
CA SER A 88 11.29 -29.27 -29.47
C SER A 88 11.70 -27.81 -29.25
N SER A 89 12.81 -27.59 -28.53
CA SER A 89 13.42 -26.27 -28.35
C SER A 89 14.95 -26.27 -28.53
N PHE A 90 15.60 -27.44 -28.57
CA PHE A 90 17.06 -27.59 -28.62
C PHE A 90 17.54 -28.06 -29.99
N ASN A 91 18.70 -27.54 -30.40
CA ASN A 91 19.48 -28.01 -31.54
C ASN A 91 20.97 -27.66 -31.32
N PHE A 92 21.88 -28.17 -32.14
CA PHE A 92 23.28 -27.72 -32.15
C PHE A 92 23.39 -26.28 -32.64
N GLU A 93 24.50 -25.63 -32.27
CA GLU A 93 24.82 -24.25 -32.66
C GLU A 93 24.79 -24.09 -34.18
N GLY A 94 24.16 -23.01 -34.67
CA GLY A 94 23.88 -22.79 -36.10
C GLY A 94 22.60 -23.46 -36.63
N GLY A 95 22.01 -24.40 -35.88
CA GLY A 95 20.75 -25.05 -36.23
C GLY A 95 19.54 -24.09 -36.17
N LYS A 96 18.90 -23.82 -37.31
CA LYS A 96 17.78 -22.86 -37.38
C LYS A 96 16.45 -23.36 -36.79
N ASN A 97 16.25 -24.68 -36.71
CA ASN A 97 15.01 -25.29 -36.25
C ASN A 97 15.26 -26.19 -35.04
N PRO A 98 14.44 -26.16 -33.98
CA PRO A 98 14.61 -27.07 -32.85
C PRO A 98 14.26 -28.52 -33.23
N ARG A 99 15.03 -29.47 -32.69
CA ARG A 99 14.91 -30.92 -32.94
C ARG A 99 14.55 -31.70 -31.68
N PHE A 100 15.10 -31.32 -30.52
CA PHE A 100 14.90 -32.06 -29.27
C PHE A 100 14.27 -31.18 -28.18
N CYS A 101 13.58 -31.79 -27.22
CA CYS A 101 13.09 -31.11 -26.02
C CYS A 101 14.20 -30.96 -24.96
N SER A 102 13.89 -30.37 -23.82
CA SER A 102 14.86 -30.18 -22.73
C SER A 102 15.37 -31.48 -22.09
N GLU A 103 14.55 -32.53 -22.09
CA GLU A 103 14.89 -33.84 -21.51
C GLU A 103 15.72 -34.69 -22.48
N HIS A 104 15.47 -34.57 -23.78
CA HIS A 104 16.16 -35.35 -24.82
C HIS A 104 17.28 -34.57 -25.53
N LYS A 105 17.72 -33.45 -24.97
CA LYS A 105 18.90 -32.76 -25.49
C LYS A 105 20.16 -33.54 -25.11
N VAL A 106 21.12 -33.63 -26.02
CA VAL A 106 22.45 -34.17 -25.72
C VAL A 106 23.45 -33.04 -25.45
N GLU A 107 24.63 -33.39 -24.94
CA GLU A 107 25.72 -32.43 -24.69
C GLU A 107 26.07 -31.68 -25.99
N GLY A 108 26.32 -30.37 -25.87
CA GLY A 108 26.54 -29.48 -27.02
C GLY A 108 25.28 -28.91 -27.67
N MET A 109 24.07 -29.40 -27.36
CA MET A 109 22.84 -28.78 -27.86
C MET A 109 22.43 -27.54 -27.07
N ILE A 110 22.04 -26.48 -27.78
CA ILE A 110 21.57 -25.20 -27.25
C ILE A 110 20.09 -25.00 -27.53
N ASP A 111 19.41 -24.28 -26.64
CA ASP A 111 18.06 -23.78 -26.93
C ASP A 111 18.13 -22.77 -28.10
N VAL A 112 17.49 -23.12 -29.22
CA VAL A 112 17.42 -22.33 -30.46
C VAL A 112 16.03 -21.71 -30.68
N LEU A 113 15.06 -22.10 -29.86
CA LEU A 113 13.70 -21.58 -29.93
C LEU A 113 13.57 -20.26 -29.16
N HIS A 114 14.19 -20.18 -27.98
CA HIS A 114 14.14 -19.01 -27.11
C HIS A 114 15.37 -18.13 -27.31
N LYS A 115 15.12 -16.86 -27.67
CA LYS A 115 16.19 -15.88 -27.84
C LYS A 115 16.92 -15.62 -26.54
N LYS A 116 18.25 -15.64 -26.60
CA LYS A 116 19.15 -15.32 -25.49
C LYS A 116 19.80 -13.96 -25.70
N CYS A 117 20.36 -13.43 -24.63
CA CYS A 117 21.21 -12.25 -24.66
C CYS A 117 22.34 -12.44 -25.68
N GLU A 118 22.70 -11.37 -26.40
CA GLU A 118 23.73 -11.40 -27.45
C GLU A 118 25.16 -11.61 -26.94
N ILE A 119 25.39 -11.52 -25.62
CA ILE A 119 26.68 -11.87 -25.03
C ILE A 119 26.84 -13.40 -25.04
N ASN A 120 27.93 -13.86 -25.68
CA ASN A 120 28.28 -15.28 -25.79
C ASN A 120 28.29 -15.95 -24.41
N GLY A 121 27.64 -17.11 -24.32
CA GLY A 121 27.51 -17.88 -23.07
C GLY A 121 26.38 -17.40 -22.13
N CYS A 122 25.77 -16.24 -22.36
CA CYS A 122 24.66 -15.77 -21.53
C CYS A 122 23.37 -16.55 -21.84
N LYS A 123 22.78 -17.17 -20.83
CA LYS A 123 21.53 -17.95 -20.96
C LYS A 123 20.26 -17.13 -20.64
N ILE A 124 20.40 -15.85 -20.28
CA ILE A 124 19.30 -14.99 -19.84
C ILE A 124 18.55 -14.44 -21.05
N SER A 125 17.22 -14.40 -20.95
CA SER A 125 16.36 -13.79 -21.98
C SER A 125 16.61 -12.28 -22.08
N PRO A 126 16.77 -11.73 -23.29
CA PRO A 126 17.04 -10.32 -23.46
C PRO A 126 15.76 -9.48 -23.33
N SER A 127 15.83 -8.37 -22.62
CA SER A 127 14.75 -7.37 -22.50
C SER A 127 15.23 -5.94 -22.75
N PHE A 128 16.54 -5.69 -22.78
CA PHE A 128 17.14 -4.38 -22.94
C PHE A 128 17.60 -4.12 -24.36
N ASN A 129 17.38 -2.91 -24.84
CA ASN A 129 17.91 -2.38 -26.09
C ASN A 129 17.88 -0.83 -26.04
N PHE A 130 18.37 -0.15 -27.08
CA PHE A 130 18.26 1.30 -27.19
C PHE A 130 16.81 1.76 -27.45
N GLU A 131 16.52 3.01 -27.09
CA GLU A 131 15.19 3.59 -27.25
C GLU A 131 14.75 3.63 -28.71
N GLY A 132 13.50 3.22 -28.99
CA GLY A 132 12.96 3.08 -30.35
C GLY A 132 12.97 1.64 -30.88
N GLU A 133 13.85 0.78 -30.35
CA GLU A 133 13.91 -0.62 -30.74
C GLU A 133 12.77 -1.46 -30.17
N LYS A 134 12.22 -2.38 -30.97
CA LYS A 134 11.05 -3.21 -30.59
C LYS A 134 11.41 -4.53 -29.91
N LYS A 135 12.68 -4.96 -29.99
CA LYS A 135 13.14 -6.28 -29.51
C LYS A 135 14.33 -6.11 -28.59
N GLY A 136 14.31 -6.79 -27.44
CA GLY A 136 15.45 -6.83 -26.53
C GLY A 136 16.61 -7.61 -27.15
N ARG A 137 17.84 -7.08 -27.00
CA ARG A 137 19.11 -7.71 -27.43
C ARG A 137 19.96 -8.17 -26.25
N PHE A 138 19.86 -7.47 -25.12
CA PHE A 138 20.66 -7.73 -23.92
C PHE A 138 19.78 -8.04 -22.71
N CYS A 139 20.31 -8.81 -21.76
CA CYS A 139 19.69 -8.97 -20.44
C CYS A 139 20.04 -7.78 -19.53
N PHE A 140 19.49 -7.76 -18.31
CA PHE A 140 19.75 -6.69 -17.36
C PHE A 140 21.25 -6.53 -17.00
N GLU A 141 21.94 -7.66 -16.78
CA GLU A 141 23.36 -7.68 -16.41
C GLU A 141 24.28 -7.23 -17.55
N HIS A 142 23.88 -7.49 -18.80
CA HIS A 142 24.64 -7.15 -19.99
C HIS A 142 24.11 -5.90 -20.71
N LYS A 143 23.27 -5.08 -20.06
CA LYS A 143 22.80 -3.83 -20.65
C LYS A 143 23.95 -2.83 -20.67
N LEU A 144 24.12 -2.14 -21.79
CA LEU A 144 25.03 -1.00 -21.88
C LEU A 144 24.37 0.26 -21.29
N ASP A 145 25.19 1.25 -20.95
CA ASP A 145 24.68 2.57 -20.57
C ASP A 145 23.85 3.17 -21.70
N GLY A 146 22.72 3.77 -21.33
CA GLY A 146 21.72 4.27 -22.28
C GLY A 146 20.70 3.24 -22.79
N MET A 147 20.85 1.94 -22.51
CA MET A 147 19.83 0.94 -22.87
C MET A 147 18.64 0.95 -21.91
N VAL A 148 17.44 0.77 -22.46
CA VAL A 148 16.15 0.72 -21.76
C VAL A 148 15.51 -0.66 -21.90
N ASP A 149 14.65 -1.05 -20.96
CA ASP A 149 13.83 -2.24 -21.13
C ASP A 149 12.76 -1.97 -22.21
N VAL A 150 12.86 -2.64 -23.35
CA VAL A 150 11.95 -2.44 -24.50
C VAL A 150 10.71 -3.34 -24.45
N LYS A 151 10.66 -4.28 -23.51
CA LYS A 151 9.44 -5.09 -23.24
C LYS A 151 8.50 -4.35 -22.29
N LEU A 152 9.01 -3.40 -21.50
CA LEU A 152 8.21 -2.59 -20.59
C LEU A 152 7.32 -1.62 -21.38
N LYS A 153 6.01 -1.72 -21.17
CA LYS A 153 5.05 -0.76 -21.75
C LYS A 153 5.22 0.60 -21.06
N LYS A 154 5.35 1.66 -21.87
CA LYS A 154 5.39 3.06 -21.41
C LYS A 154 4.01 3.71 -21.51
N CYS A 155 3.78 4.75 -20.72
CA CYS A 155 2.63 5.63 -20.87
C CYS A 155 2.54 6.18 -22.31
N ALA A 156 1.33 6.33 -22.85
CA ALA A 156 1.11 6.80 -24.22
C ALA A 156 1.46 8.28 -24.46
N ILE A 157 1.81 9.02 -23.41
CA ILE A 157 2.28 10.42 -23.53
C ILE A 157 3.75 10.40 -23.92
N GLN A 158 4.09 11.20 -24.94
CA GLN A 158 5.45 11.31 -25.46
C GLN A 158 6.44 11.67 -24.34
N ASN A 159 7.60 11.02 -24.35
CA ASN A 159 8.67 11.18 -23.34
C ASN A 159 8.31 10.78 -21.90
N CYS A 160 7.13 10.21 -21.64
CA CYS A 160 6.80 9.69 -20.32
C CYS A 160 7.44 8.31 -20.09
N LYS A 161 8.32 8.23 -19.09
CA LYS A 161 9.02 6.98 -18.70
C LYS A 161 8.23 6.12 -17.70
N LEU A 162 7.06 6.58 -17.25
CA LEU A 162 6.25 5.87 -16.26
C LEU A 162 5.43 4.75 -16.90
N SER A 163 5.26 3.65 -16.17
CA SER A 163 4.41 2.53 -16.60
C SER A 163 2.92 2.93 -16.60
N PRO A 164 2.15 2.53 -17.64
CA PRO A 164 0.74 2.81 -17.69
C PRO A 164 -0.02 1.94 -16.69
N SER A 165 -0.96 2.56 -15.97
CA SER A 165 -1.86 1.90 -15.03
C SER A 165 -3.33 2.32 -15.18
N PHE A 166 -3.60 3.41 -15.89
CA PHE A 166 -4.91 4.03 -16.01
C PHE A 166 -5.43 3.94 -17.44
N ASN A 167 -6.74 3.71 -17.55
CA ASN A 167 -7.56 3.87 -18.74
C ASN A 167 -9.06 3.84 -18.37
N PHE A 168 -9.95 3.91 -19.35
CA PHE A 168 -11.39 3.71 -19.13
C PHE A 168 -11.73 2.24 -18.85
N LYS A 169 -12.86 2.02 -18.16
CA LYS A 169 -13.32 0.68 -17.76
C LYS A 169 -13.48 -0.23 -18.99
N GLY A 170 -12.82 -1.39 -18.97
CA GLY A 170 -12.84 -2.36 -20.07
C GLY A 170 -11.65 -2.25 -21.04
N GLU A 171 -10.90 -1.15 -20.98
CA GLU A 171 -9.74 -0.91 -21.83
C GLU A 171 -8.41 -1.32 -21.18
N TYR A 172 -7.37 -1.54 -22.00
CA TYR A 172 -6.03 -1.85 -21.53
C TYR A 172 -5.30 -0.61 -21.00
N ALA A 173 -4.43 -0.77 -20.00
CA ALA A 173 -3.68 0.35 -19.42
C ALA A 173 -2.86 1.11 -20.48
N LYS A 174 -3.13 2.41 -20.60
CA LYS A 174 -2.53 3.28 -21.61
C LYS A 174 -1.81 4.49 -21.00
N TYR A 175 -2.26 4.97 -19.84
CA TYR A 175 -1.73 6.17 -19.19
C TYR A 175 -1.19 5.88 -17.79
N CYS A 176 -0.17 6.62 -17.34
CA CYS A 176 0.32 6.51 -15.96
C CYS A 176 -0.55 7.33 -15.00
N SER A 177 -0.26 7.26 -13.70
CA SER A 177 -1.04 7.96 -12.67
C SER A 177 -1.04 9.49 -12.81
N THR A 178 0.00 10.08 -13.39
CA THR A 178 0.12 11.52 -13.59
C THR A 178 -0.51 12.00 -14.90
N HIS A 179 -0.78 11.08 -15.83
CA HIS A 179 -1.37 11.37 -17.14
C HIS A 179 -2.76 10.76 -17.30
N LYS A 180 -3.43 10.46 -16.18
CA LYS A 180 -4.83 10.02 -16.21
C LYS A 180 -5.74 11.24 -16.47
N GLU A 181 -6.72 11.07 -17.33
CA GLU A 181 -7.77 12.06 -17.54
C GLU A 181 -8.93 11.82 -16.56
N GLU A 182 -9.82 12.81 -16.46
CA GLU A 182 -11.05 12.68 -15.66
C GLU A 182 -11.90 11.51 -16.18
N GLY A 183 -12.41 10.68 -15.27
CA GLY A 183 -13.11 9.44 -15.63
C GLY A 183 -12.24 8.20 -15.89
N MET A 184 -10.91 8.33 -16.02
CA MET A 184 -10.02 7.16 -16.12
C MET A 184 -9.82 6.46 -14.77
N ILE A 185 -9.93 5.13 -14.77
CA ILE A 185 -9.72 4.27 -13.61
C ILE A 185 -8.39 3.51 -13.73
N ASN A 186 -7.88 2.98 -12.61
CA ASN A 186 -6.75 2.06 -12.68
C ASN A 186 -7.23 0.71 -13.24
N VAL A 187 -6.86 0.40 -14.49
CA VAL A 187 -7.29 -0.80 -15.24
C VAL A 187 -6.29 -1.94 -15.16
N VAL A 188 -5.13 -1.73 -14.53
CA VAL A 188 -4.21 -2.81 -14.16
C VAL A 188 -4.79 -3.43 -12.90
N THR A 189 -5.93 -4.10 -13.07
CA THR A 189 -6.69 -4.67 -11.96
C THR A 189 -5.79 -5.61 -11.18
N ARG A 190 -5.51 -5.25 -9.93
CA ARG A 190 -5.17 -6.26 -8.94
C ARG A 190 -6.37 -7.19 -8.86
N LYS A 191 -6.14 -8.50 -8.84
CA LYS A 191 -7.15 -9.53 -8.49
C LYS A 191 -8.01 -8.93 -7.36
N LYS A 192 -9.34 -9.04 -7.40
CA LYS A 192 -10.21 -8.57 -6.31
C LYS A 192 -10.42 -9.70 -5.31
N CYS A 193 -10.76 -9.34 -4.08
CA CYS A 193 -11.16 -10.33 -3.09
C CYS A 193 -12.35 -11.13 -3.62
N ARG A 194 -12.31 -12.45 -3.43
CA ARG A 194 -13.34 -13.39 -3.85
C ARG A 194 -14.68 -13.19 -3.14
N PHE A 195 -14.68 -12.50 -2.00
CA PHE A 195 -15.90 -12.16 -1.28
C PHE A 195 -16.78 -11.20 -2.10
N LEU A 196 -18.08 -11.48 -2.15
CA LEU A 196 -19.05 -10.75 -2.98
C LEU A 196 -19.00 -9.24 -2.68
N ASN A 197 -18.95 -8.42 -3.74
CA ASN A 197 -18.90 -6.96 -3.68
C ASN A 197 -17.69 -6.38 -2.91
N CYS A 198 -16.62 -7.15 -2.74
CA CYS A 198 -15.40 -6.66 -2.10
C CYS A 198 -14.42 -6.04 -3.11
N GLU A 199 -14.23 -4.73 -3.01
CA GLU A 199 -13.27 -3.97 -3.84
C GLU A 199 -11.82 -4.03 -3.33
N LYS A 200 -11.57 -4.69 -2.19
CA LYS A 200 -10.22 -4.81 -1.63
C LYS A 200 -9.39 -5.81 -2.43
N THR A 201 -8.11 -5.53 -2.56
CA THR A 201 -7.13 -6.47 -3.12
C THR A 201 -6.92 -7.65 -2.14
N PRO A 202 -6.92 -8.91 -2.61
CA PRO A 202 -6.66 -10.06 -1.78
C PRO A 202 -5.16 -10.22 -1.54
N SER A 203 -4.80 -10.60 -0.33
CA SER A 203 -3.46 -11.00 0.05
C SER A 203 -3.42 -12.33 0.81
N PHE A 204 -4.59 -12.86 1.20
CA PHE A 204 -4.76 -14.05 2.01
C PHE A 204 -5.22 -15.26 1.19
N ASN A 205 -4.67 -16.42 1.51
CA ASN A 205 -5.15 -17.74 1.12
C ASN A 205 -4.62 -18.80 2.10
N PHE A 206 -4.94 -20.08 1.91
CA PHE A 206 -4.34 -21.17 2.68
C PHE A 206 -2.89 -21.43 2.28
N GLU A 207 -2.11 -22.03 3.19
CA GLU A 207 -0.73 -22.42 2.93
C GLU A 207 -0.66 -23.45 1.79
N GLY A 208 0.26 -23.25 0.84
CA GLY A 208 0.41 -24.10 -0.36
C GLY A 208 -0.31 -23.59 -1.62
N GLU A 209 -1.21 -22.61 -1.49
CA GLU A 209 -1.89 -22.00 -2.64
C GLU A 209 -1.04 -20.95 -3.36
N ASP A 210 -1.07 -20.94 -4.70
CA ASP A 210 -0.20 -20.09 -5.53
C ASP A 210 -0.70 -18.64 -5.68
N SER A 211 -1.94 -18.34 -5.32
CA SER A 211 -2.52 -17.01 -5.57
C SER A 211 -3.53 -16.56 -4.51
N PRO A 212 -3.49 -15.28 -4.10
CA PRO A 212 -4.34 -14.80 -3.01
C PRO A 212 -5.78 -14.60 -3.49
N GLU A 213 -6.74 -14.95 -2.63
CA GLU A 213 -8.17 -14.87 -2.93
C GLU A 213 -8.94 -13.97 -1.98
N PHE A 214 -8.47 -13.80 -0.74
CA PHE A 214 -9.17 -13.02 0.28
C PHE A 214 -8.38 -11.81 0.74
N CYS A 215 -9.07 -10.72 1.07
CA CYS A 215 -8.44 -9.56 1.70
C CYS A 215 -8.36 -9.75 3.21
N SER A 216 -7.64 -8.87 3.92
CA SER A 216 -7.48 -8.96 5.37
C SER A 216 -8.79 -8.98 6.16
N SER A 217 -9.84 -8.30 5.68
CA SER A 217 -11.15 -8.29 6.35
C SER A 217 -12.02 -9.50 6.02
N HIS A 218 -11.66 -10.29 5.00
CA HIS A 218 -12.40 -11.49 4.59
C HIS A 218 -11.52 -12.75 4.66
N LYS A 219 -10.41 -12.70 5.42
CA LYS A 219 -9.60 -13.89 5.67
C LYS A 219 -10.39 -14.84 6.56
N LEU A 220 -10.35 -16.13 6.26
CA LEU A 220 -10.88 -17.17 7.13
C LEU A 220 -9.81 -17.60 8.14
N ASN A 221 -10.25 -18.29 9.21
CA ASN A 221 -9.31 -18.92 10.14
C ASN A 221 -8.42 -19.93 9.39
N GLY A 222 -7.12 -19.89 9.67
CA GLY A 222 -6.10 -20.70 8.97
C GLY A 222 -5.56 -20.09 7.69
N MET A 223 -6.12 -18.99 7.16
CA MET A 223 -5.53 -18.31 6.00
C MET A 223 -4.33 -17.43 6.39
N ILE A 224 -3.26 -17.53 5.60
CA ILE A 224 -2.03 -16.75 5.72
C ILE A 224 -1.94 -15.68 4.62
N ASP A 225 -1.18 -14.63 4.86
CA ASP A 225 -0.86 -13.67 3.79
C ASP A 225 0.19 -14.30 2.85
N ILE A 226 -0.26 -14.86 1.73
CA ILE A 226 0.63 -15.56 0.79
C ILE A 226 1.47 -14.61 -0.07
N ARG A 227 1.13 -13.31 -0.11
CA ARG A 227 1.99 -12.29 -0.74
C ARG A 227 3.17 -11.93 0.14
N ASN A 228 3.04 -12.17 1.44
CA ASN A 228 4.04 -11.86 2.43
C ASN A 228 4.17 -13.01 3.43
N ILE A 229 4.52 -14.21 2.92
CA ILE A 229 4.76 -15.41 3.75
C ILE A 229 5.79 -15.15 4.86
N ASN A 230 6.75 -14.24 4.62
CA ASN A 230 7.75 -13.84 5.61
C ASN A 230 7.22 -12.86 6.68
N ALA A 231 5.94 -12.47 6.61
CA ALA A 231 5.32 -11.51 7.51
C ALA A 231 4.44 -12.13 8.59
N ALA A 232 4.34 -13.45 8.72
CA ALA A 232 3.66 -14.07 9.86
C ALA A 232 4.51 -15.19 10.47
N CYS A 233 4.54 -15.26 11.80
CA CYS A 233 5.06 -16.43 12.49
C CYS A 233 4.16 -17.65 12.19
N PHE A 234 4.68 -18.87 12.28
CA PHE A 234 3.89 -20.10 12.21
C PHE A 234 2.65 -20.07 13.15
N CYS A 235 2.75 -19.45 14.32
CA CYS A 235 1.62 -19.34 15.24
C CYS A 235 0.51 -18.37 14.77
N GLY A 236 0.73 -17.59 13.71
CA GLY A 236 -0.25 -16.63 13.17
C GLY A 236 -0.50 -15.38 14.03
N GLU A 237 0.00 -15.34 15.27
CA GLU A 237 -0.29 -14.26 16.24
C GLU A 237 0.53 -12.98 16.03
N THR A 238 1.67 -13.07 15.35
CA THR A 238 2.59 -11.94 15.18
C THR A 238 2.96 -11.72 13.73
N THR A 239 2.96 -10.44 13.34
CA THR A 239 3.47 -10.04 12.03
C THR A 239 4.96 -9.71 12.10
N GLY A 240 5.72 -10.22 11.14
CA GLY A 240 7.16 -10.00 11.00
C GLY A 240 8.04 -10.88 11.90
N PRO A 241 8.04 -12.22 11.70
CA PRO A 241 8.97 -13.12 12.36
C PRO A 241 10.43 -12.68 12.18
N SER A 242 11.27 -12.97 13.19
CA SER A 242 12.68 -12.55 13.21
C SER A 242 13.64 -13.68 13.47
N PHE A 243 13.15 -14.86 13.87
CA PHE A 243 13.95 -16.01 14.27
C PHE A 243 13.87 -17.14 13.24
N ASN A 244 14.99 -17.81 13.01
CA ASN A 244 15.11 -19.10 12.33
C ASN A 244 16.54 -19.66 12.53
N PHE A 245 16.82 -20.86 12.02
CA PHE A 245 18.17 -21.39 11.92
C PHE A 245 19.02 -20.60 10.92
N LYS A 246 20.34 -20.59 11.15
CA LYS A 246 21.31 -19.89 10.30
C LYS A 246 21.17 -20.34 8.83
N GLY A 247 21.13 -19.38 7.91
CA GLY A 247 20.95 -19.63 6.47
C GLY A 247 19.49 -19.69 6.00
N LEU A 248 18.53 -19.81 6.91
CA LEU A 248 17.09 -19.84 6.58
C LEU A 248 16.43 -18.47 6.75
N LYS A 249 15.33 -18.21 6.03
CA LYS A 249 14.56 -16.96 6.11
C LYS A 249 13.80 -16.86 7.44
N PRO A 250 13.57 -15.66 8.02
CA PRO A 250 12.83 -15.53 9.29
C PRO A 250 11.44 -16.17 9.21
N LYS A 251 11.11 -17.07 10.14
CA LYS A 251 9.81 -17.78 10.18
C LYS A 251 9.16 -17.82 11.58
N TYR A 252 9.93 -17.58 12.64
CA TYR A 252 9.47 -17.66 14.01
C TYR A 252 9.53 -16.29 14.72
N CYS A 253 8.57 -16.03 15.59
CA CYS A 253 8.60 -14.88 16.51
C CYS A 253 9.44 -15.22 17.75
N SER A 254 9.63 -14.24 18.64
CA SER A 254 10.40 -14.43 19.87
C SER A 254 9.80 -15.48 20.82
N SER A 255 8.47 -15.64 20.83
CA SER A 255 7.80 -16.64 21.66
C SER A 255 7.76 -18.03 21.03
N CYS A 256 7.97 -18.16 19.72
CA CYS A 256 8.01 -19.44 19.02
C CYS A 256 9.43 -19.85 18.59
N LYS A 257 10.47 -19.16 19.07
CA LYS A 257 11.86 -19.54 18.82
C LYS A 257 12.23 -20.74 19.70
N THR A 258 12.99 -21.68 19.16
CA THR A 258 13.69 -22.69 19.96
C THR A 258 15.07 -22.17 20.38
N GLU A 259 15.76 -22.91 21.24
CA GLU A 259 17.06 -22.52 21.79
C GLU A 259 18.12 -22.31 20.69
N ASP A 260 18.09 -23.16 19.66
CA ASP A 260 19.01 -23.14 18.51
C ASP A 260 18.67 -22.11 17.42
N MET A 261 17.55 -21.40 17.53
CA MET A 261 17.12 -20.41 16.54
C MET A 261 17.70 -19.03 16.81
N ILE A 262 18.37 -18.46 15.80
CA ILE A 262 18.99 -17.13 15.86
C ILE A 262 18.07 -16.06 15.26
N ASN A 263 18.29 -14.80 15.64
CA ASN A 263 17.58 -13.68 15.03
C ASN A 263 18.14 -13.36 13.63
N ILE A 264 17.53 -13.91 12.59
CA ILE A 264 17.93 -13.75 11.18
C ILE A 264 17.82 -12.29 10.70
N LYS A 265 16.88 -11.50 11.23
CA LYS A 265 16.79 -10.05 10.90
C LYS A 265 18.02 -9.26 11.39
N LYS A 266 18.77 -9.79 12.36
CA LYS A 266 20.09 -9.26 12.75
C LYS A 266 21.25 -9.88 11.93
N SER A 267 21.08 -11.07 11.36
CA SER A 267 22.20 -11.85 10.80
C SER A 267 22.78 -11.35 9.47
N TYR A 268 22.00 -10.72 8.59
CA TYR A 268 22.49 -10.29 7.27
C TYR A 268 23.09 -8.86 7.25
N SER A 269 23.10 -8.15 8.39
CA SER A 269 23.66 -6.78 8.46
C SER A 269 24.11 -6.30 9.85
N LYS A 270 24.10 -7.15 10.90
CA LYS A 270 24.27 -6.66 12.29
C LYS A 270 25.16 -7.48 13.20
N ILE A 271 25.96 -8.42 12.70
CA ILE A 271 27.02 -9.06 13.51
C ILE A 271 28.36 -8.97 12.79
N CYS A 272 29.39 -8.72 13.59
CA CYS A 272 30.77 -8.63 13.13
C CYS A 272 31.20 -9.97 12.53
N GLU A 273 31.94 -9.92 11.42
CA GLU A 273 32.39 -11.11 10.67
C GLU A 273 33.43 -11.95 11.44
N PHE A 274 34.06 -11.37 12.46
CA PHE A 274 34.91 -12.10 13.39
C PHE A 274 34.16 -13.22 14.13
N LEU A 275 34.75 -14.42 14.15
CA LEU A 275 34.15 -15.62 14.74
C LEU A 275 33.74 -15.36 16.20
N ASN A 276 32.53 -15.78 16.56
CA ASN A 276 31.94 -15.63 17.90
C ASN A 276 31.79 -14.18 18.39
N CYS A 277 31.75 -13.20 17.49
CA CYS A 277 31.48 -11.81 17.86
C CYS A 277 29.99 -11.44 17.70
N GLU A 278 29.35 -11.05 18.81
CA GLU A 278 27.94 -10.60 18.80
C GLU A 278 27.77 -9.08 18.56
N LYS A 279 28.87 -8.34 18.47
CA LYS A 279 28.83 -6.87 18.29
C LYS A 279 28.40 -6.52 16.87
N SER A 280 27.60 -5.46 16.74
CA SER A 280 27.22 -4.95 15.42
C SER A 280 28.40 -4.32 14.68
N PRO A 281 28.55 -4.61 13.38
CA PRO A 281 29.61 -4.05 12.58
C PRO A 281 29.29 -2.59 12.24
N SER A 282 30.35 -1.78 12.25
CA SER A 282 30.34 -0.39 11.78
C SER A 282 31.58 -0.05 10.95
N PHE A 283 32.58 -0.93 10.89
CA PHE A 283 33.85 -0.73 10.22
C PHE A 283 33.95 -1.52 8.92
N ASN A 284 34.51 -0.87 7.89
CA ASN A 284 35.02 -1.48 6.67
C ASN A 284 36.04 -0.52 6.00
N PHE A 285 36.63 -0.90 4.87
CA PHE A 285 37.44 -0.02 4.04
C PHE A 285 36.58 1.08 3.39
N LYS A 286 37.21 2.23 3.09
CA LYS A 286 36.54 3.51 2.76
C LYS A 286 35.62 3.44 1.53
N GLU A 287 35.87 2.54 0.60
CA GLU A 287 35.10 2.38 -0.65
C GLU A 287 33.92 1.40 -0.50
N GLU A 288 33.94 0.59 0.55
CA GLU A 288 32.93 -0.42 0.81
C GLU A 288 31.66 0.19 1.41
N LYS A 289 30.51 -0.35 1.00
CA LYS A 289 29.18 0.16 1.42
C LYS A 289 28.58 -0.60 2.60
N ILE A 290 29.13 -1.76 2.93
CA ILE A 290 28.58 -2.69 3.91
C ILE A 290 29.55 -2.82 5.08
N PRO A 291 29.17 -2.50 6.33
CA PRO A 291 30.07 -2.70 7.47
C PRO A 291 30.17 -4.19 7.79
N VAL A 292 31.39 -4.68 7.99
CA VAL A 292 31.66 -6.10 8.27
C VAL A 292 32.32 -6.35 9.63
N PHE A 293 33.05 -5.37 10.20
CA PHE A 293 33.71 -5.51 11.50
C PHE A 293 33.19 -4.52 12.55
N CYS A 294 33.24 -4.90 13.82
CA CYS A 294 32.99 -3.98 14.94
C CYS A 294 34.27 -3.21 15.31
N SER A 295 34.16 -2.23 16.22
CA SER A 295 35.30 -1.40 16.64
C SER A 295 36.47 -2.17 17.23
N THR A 296 36.22 -3.32 17.87
CA THR A 296 37.26 -4.16 18.49
C THR A 296 37.88 -5.17 17.54
N HIS A 297 37.25 -5.44 16.40
CA HIS A 297 37.73 -6.41 15.40
C HIS A 297 38.02 -5.75 14.04
N LYS A 298 38.09 -4.41 14.01
CA LYS A 298 38.50 -3.70 12.80
C LYS A 298 39.94 -4.07 12.47
N LEU A 299 40.22 -4.27 11.19
CA LEU A 299 41.58 -4.44 10.69
C LEU A 299 42.26 -3.07 10.50
N ASN A 300 43.58 -3.06 10.43
CA ASN A 300 44.33 -1.86 10.09
C ASN A 300 43.87 -1.31 8.72
N GLY A 301 43.59 -0.01 8.66
CA GLY A 301 43.06 0.66 7.47
C GLY A 301 41.53 0.71 7.36
N MET A 302 40.78 0.01 8.23
CA MET A 302 39.32 0.11 8.26
C MET A 302 38.83 1.36 9.01
N VAL A 303 37.75 1.96 8.52
CA VAL A 303 37.11 3.17 9.07
C VAL A 303 35.65 2.89 9.44
N ASP A 304 35.08 3.65 10.37
CA ASP A 304 33.65 3.55 10.67
C ASP A 304 32.85 4.16 9.51
N ILE A 305 32.20 3.30 8.72
CA ILE A 305 31.42 3.68 7.54
C ILE A 305 29.93 3.87 7.85
N LYS A 306 29.53 3.66 9.12
CA LYS A 306 28.15 3.74 9.60
C LYS A 306 27.90 4.99 10.44
N ASN A 307 28.82 5.29 11.36
CA ASN A 307 28.76 6.40 12.30
C ASN A 307 29.91 7.37 12.02
N PHE A 308 29.71 8.25 11.03
CA PHE A 308 30.72 9.23 10.65
C PHE A 308 31.04 10.16 11.83
N LYS A 309 32.32 10.19 12.20
CA LYS A 309 32.89 11.14 13.16
C LYS A 309 33.51 12.31 12.40
N CYS A 310 33.34 13.50 12.96
CA CYS A 310 34.00 14.70 12.49
C CYS A 310 35.50 14.57 12.80
N ALA A 311 36.35 15.33 12.12
CA ALA A 311 37.79 15.37 12.43
C ALA A 311 38.06 15.71 13.91
N CYS A 312 37.15 16.46 14.55
CA CYS A 312 37.21 16.80 15.97
C CYS A 312 36.66 15.70 16.91
N GLY A 313 36.26 14.52 16.40
CA GLY A 313 35.73 13.40 17.19
C GLY A 313 34.21 13.44 17.51
N ASN A 314 33.52 14.54 17.20
CA ASN A 314 32.07 14.68 17.42
C ASN A 314 31.25 13.94 16.35
N ASN A 315 29.99 13.62 16.63
CA ASN A 315 29.10 12.99 15.66
C ASN A 315 28.76 13.95 14.52
N CYS A 316 28.79 13.44 13.28
CA CYS A 316 28.46 14.22 12.10
C CYS A 316 26.95 14.27 11.87
N SER A 317 26.43 15.47 11.66
CA SER A 317 25.05 15.69 11.21
C SER A 317 24.96 16.71 10.07
N PHE A 318 26.05 17.42 9.77
CA PHE A 318 26.09 18.49 8.79
C PHE A 318 26.91 18.09 7.55
N ASN A 319 26.44 18.55 6.39
CA ASN A 319 27.18 18.60 5.13
C ASN A 319 26.46 19.53 4.12
N LEU A 320 26.99 19.67 2.90
CA LEU A 320 26.25 20.24 1.79
C LEU A 320 25.03 19.38 1.43
N SER A 321 23.99 20.02 0.90
CA SER A 321 22.73 19.34 0.55
C SER A 321 22.97 18.18 -0.42
N GLY A 322 22.36 17.02 -0.16
CA GLY A 322 22.51 15.81 -0.96
C GLY A 322 23.73 14.94 -0.61
N LEU A 323 24.62 15.39 0.26
CA LEU A 323 25.80 14.62 0.70
C LEU A 323 25.58 13.94 2.05
N LYS A 324 26.32 12.84 2.32
CA LYS A 324 26.32 12.14 3.62
C LYS A 324 26.91 13.02 4.73
N PRO A 325 26.46 12.92 5.99
CA PRO A 325 26.98 13.74 7.10
C PRO A 325 28.49 13.55 7.29
N ARG A 326 29.24 14.65 7.37
CA ARG A 326 30.72 14.66 7.51
C ARG A 326 31.24 15.63 8.57
N TYR A 327 30.42 16.58 9.02
CA TYR A 327 30.79 17.61 9.97
C TYR A 327 29.81 17.64 11.14
N CYS A 328 30.31 17.96 12.33
CA CYS A 328 29.48 18.23 13.49
C CYS A 328 28.98 19.70 13.46
N SER A 329 28.08 20.06 14.37
CA SER A 329 27.54 21.42 14.46
C SER A 329 28.61 22.50 14.68
N SER A 330 29.70 22.18 15.39
CA SER A 330 30.79 23.11 15.71
C SER A 330 31.86 23.20 14.61
N CYS A 331 31.93 22.23 13.70
CA CYS A 331 32.90 22.21 12.59
C CYS A 331 32.24 22.40 11.22
N ARG A 332 30.97 22.83 11.20
CA ARG A 332 30.26 23.12 9.95
C ARG A 332 30.68 24.50 9.42
N THR A 333 30.71 24.66 8.11
CA THR A 333 30.75 25.99 7.48
C THR A 333 29.34 26.58 7.39
N PRO A 334 29.19 27.90 7.17
CA PRO A 334 27.87 28.54 7.00
C PRO A 334 27.00 27.88 5.92
N ASP A 335 27.60 27.37 4.85
CA ASP A 335 26.90 26.74 3.72
C ASP A 335 26.43 25.30 4.00
N MET A 336 26.90 24.69 5.09
CA MET A 336 26.54 23.32 5.46
C MET A 336 25.21 23.27 6.22
N VAL A 337 24.34 22.37 5.76
CA VAL A 337 23.03 22.11 6.35
C VAL A 337 23.05 20.81 7.15
N ASN A 338 22.12 20.66 8.10
CA ASN A 338 21.88 19.36 8.70
C ASN A 338 21.28 18.44 7.62
N VAL A 339 21.96 17.33 7.33
CA VAL A 339 21.60 16.35 6.27
C VAL A 339 21.01 15.06 6.84
N LEU A 340 20.96 14.92 8.17
CA LEU A 340 20.31 13.80 8.85
C LEU A 340 18.83 14.06 9.11
N ASP A 341 18.48 15.31 9.42
CA ASP A 341 17.13 15.68 9.81
C ASP A 341 16.33 16.22 8.62
N ASP A 342 15.16 15.63 8.37
CA ASP A 342 14.22 16.13 7.37
C ASP A 342 13.83 17.58 7.70
N LYS A 343 13.88 18.47 6.69
CA LYS A 343 13.43 19.86 6.82
C LYS A 343 11.92 19.96 6.68
N CYS A 344 11.34 20.95 7.36
CA CYS A 344 9.94 21.32 7.23
C CYS A 344 9.56 21.45 5.75
N LYS A 345 8.43 20.85 5.38
CA LYS A 345 7.90 20.89 4.01
C LYS A 345 7.55 22.30 3.53
N ASN A 346 7.41 23.29 4.43
CA ASN A 346 7.20 24.67 4.03
C ASN A 346 8.50 25.25 3.43
N ASN A 347 8.45 25.66 2.17
CA ASN A 347 9.61 26.21 1.47
C ASN A 347 10.18 27.41 2.23
N GLY A 348 11.49 27.42 2.42
CA GLY A 348 12.19 28.48 3.16
C GLY A 348 12.12 28.37 4.69
N CYS A 349 11.37 27.41 5.25
CA CYS A 349 11.37 27.18 6.70
C CYS A 349 12.63 26.40 7.12
N PRO A 350 13.50 26.95 7.99
CA PRO A 350 14.71 26.27 8.42
C PRO A 350 14.44 25.19 9.48
N SER A 351 13.21 25.11 10.01
CA SER A 351 12.86 24.18 11.08
C SER A 351 12.80 22.73 10.60
N ARG A 352 12.96 21.80 11.55
CA ARG A 352 12.83 20.35 11.31
C ARG A 352 11.39 19.96 10.98
N ALA A 353 11.23 19.00 10.06
CA ALA A 353 9.95 18.36 9.78
C ALA A 353 9.49 17.49 10.94
N ASN A 354 8.19 17.48 11.18
CA ASN A 354 7.56 16.57 12.12
C ASN A 354 6.54 15.70 11.40
N LYS A 355 6.71 14.37 11.45
CA LYS A 355 5.77 13.41 10.84
C LYS A 355 4.35 13.56 11.40
N LYS A 356 4.20 13.93 12.68
CA LYS A 356 2.89 14.23 13.32
C LYS A 356 2.15 15.34 12.59
N TYR A 357 2.89 16.33 12.09
CA TYR A 357 2.35 17.52 11.41
C TYR A 357 2.56 17.42 9.89
N LYS A 358 2.38 16.22 9.32
CA LYS A 358 2.46 15.96 7.87
C LYS A 358 3.77 16.46 7.24
N ASN A 359 4.89 16.32 7.98
CA ASN A 359 6.24 16.78 7.65
C ASN A 359 6.43 18.31 7.63
N TYR A 360 5.50 19.09 8.18
CA TYR A 360 5.73 20.49 8.53
C TYR A 360 6.28 20.60 9.97
N CYS A 361 6.91 21.72 10.30
CA CYS A 361 7.16 22.06 11.70
C CYS A 361 5.84 22.52 12.36
N ALA A 362 5.77 22.50 13.70
CA ALA A 362 4.55 22.87 14.42
C ALA A 362 4.07 24.27 14.05
N TYR A 363 4.99 25.25 13.97
CA TYR A 363 4.70 26.64 13.62
C TYR A 363 4.13 26.79 12.21
N CYS A 364 4.78 26.23 11.19
CA CYS A 364 4.25 26.30 9.82
C CYS A 364 2.93 25.56 9.70
N PHE A 365 2.77 24.42 10.37
CA PHE A 365 1.53 23.66 10.32
C PHE A 365 0.34 24.47 10.88
N GLN A 366 0.50 25.11 12.04
CA GLN A 366 -0.58 25.88 12.68
C GLN A 366 -1.01 27.14 11.92
N HIS A 367 -0.14 27.68 11.06
CA HIS A 367 -0.41 28.91 10.30
C HIS A 367 -0.91 28.61 8.89
N LEU A 368 -0.39 27.54 8.27
CA LEU A 368 -0.83 27.10 6.95
C LEU A 368 -2.15 26.31 7.00
N PHE A 369 -2.44 25.65 8.12
CA PHE A 369 -3.64 24.82 8.27
C PHE A 369 -4.44 25.21 9.53
N PRO A 370 -4.93 26.46 9.64
CA PRO A 370 -5.55 27.00 10.86
C PRO A 370 -6.82 26.25 11.28
N LEU A 371 -7.53 25.63 10.34
CA LEU A 371 -8.76 24.86 10.58
C LEU A 371 -8.52 23.34 10.66
N ASP A 372 -7.28 22.88 10.48
CA ASP A 372 -6.98 21.46 10.63
C ASP A 372 -7.15 21.06 12.10
N PRO A 373 -7.89 19.98 12.41
CA PRO A 373 -8.10 19.52 13.77
C PRO A 373 -6.82 19.37 14.63
N LEU A 374 -5.67 19.08 14.01
CA LEU A 374 -4.38 18.99 14.71
C LEU A 374 -3.81 20.35 15.12
N THR A 375 -4.20 21.44 14.44
CA THR A 375 -3.76 22.80 14.74
C THR A 375 -4.34 23.31 16.06
N PHE A 376 -5.58 22.92 16.41
CA PHE A 376 -6.18 23.28 17.70
C PHE A 376 -5.39 22.68 18.88
N GLN A 377 -4.73 21.54 18.69
CA GLN A 377 -3.83 20.97 19.69
C GLN A 377 -2.52 21.76 19.84
N ILE A 378 -2.06 22.43 18.78
CA ILE A 378 -0.83 23.25 18.82
C ILE A 378 -1.10 24.61 19.50
N ARG A 379 -2.26 25.22 19.22
CA ARG A 379 -2.64 26.54 19.74
C ARG A 379 -3.09 26.51 21.20
N SER A 380 -3.67 25.40 21.65
CA SER A 380 -4.33 25.35 22.94
C SER A 380 -3.44 24.87 24.09
N LYS A 381 -3.51 25.57 25.22
CA LYS A 381 -2.91 25.14 26.50
C LYS A 381 -3.80 24.13 27.27
N THR A 382 -5.09 23.99 26.94
CA THR A 382 -6.06 23.05 27.59
C THR A 382 -6.99 22.34 26.59
N LYS A 383 -7.59 21.20 26.92
CA LYS A 383 -8.45 20.47 25.96
C LYS A 383 -9.77 21.19 25.73
N GLU A 384 -10.32 21.81 26.76
CA GLU A 384 -11.51 22.65 26.71
C GLU A 384 -11.40 23.80 25.70
N ILE A 385 -10.28 24.54 25.71
CA ILE A 385 -10.03 25.61 24.73
C ILE A 385 -9.97 25.07 23.30
N ALA A 386 -9.43 23.86 23.10
CA ALA A 386 -9.38 23.25 21.77
C ALA A 386 -10.79 22.87 21.26
N VAL A 387 -11.66 22.38 22.15
CA VAL A 387 -13.08 22.12 21.84
C VAL A 387 -13.80 23.43 21.52
N ARG A 388 -13.54 24.49 22.30
CA ARG A 388 -14.11 25.82 22.08
C ARG A 388 -13.75 26.42 20.74
N ASP A 389 -12.46 26.46 20.43
CA ASP A 389 -11.99 27.03 19.17
C ASP A 389 -12.54 26.23 17.98
N PHE A 390 -12.66 24.91 18.12
CA PHE A 390 -13.27 24.05 17.11
C PHE A 390 -14.76 24.37 16.92
N ILE A 391 -15.56 24.46 17.98
CA ILE A 391 -17.00 24.76 17.90
C ILE A 391 -17.20 26.15 17.28
N ASN A 392 -16.51 27.17 17.78
CA ASN A 392 -16.63 28.54 17.29
C ASN A 392 -16.18 28.70 15.83
N SER A 393 -15.24 27.87 15.35
CA SER A 393 -14.81 27.87 13.96
C SER A 393 -15.80 27.19 13.01
N ASN A 394 -16.65 26.28 13.51
CA ASN A 394 -17.59 25.51 12.70
C ASN A 394 -19.04 26.02 12.82
N TYR A 395 -19.41 26.65 13.93
CA TYR A 395 -20.78 27.03 14.24
C TYR A 395 -20.89 28.45 14.77
N LYS A 396 -21.90 29.19 14.29
CA LYS A 396 -22.25 30.52 14.79
C LYS A 396 -23.30 30.43 15.91
N GLY A 397 -23.22 31.36 16.87
CA GLY A 397 -24.26 31.56 17.88
C GLY A 397 -24.15 30.69 19.14
N PHE A 398 -23.08 29.91 19.30
CA PHE A 398 -22.78 29.26 20.58
C PHE A 398 -22.24 30.29 21.57
N ASN A 399 -22.76 30.27 22.79
CA ASN A 399 -22.22 30.99 23.93
C ASN A 399 -21.31 30.04 24.73
N HIS A 400 -20.14 30.54 25.14
CA HIS A 400 -19.16 29.79 25.91
C HIS A 400 -19.01 30.33 27.33
N ASP A 401 -19.04 29.46 28.35
CA ASP A 401 -18.72 29.75 29.77
C ASP A 401 -19.41 31.01 30.34
N LYS A 402 -20.62 31.32 29.85
CA LYS A 402 -21.44 32.40 30.38
C LYS A 402 -22.44 31.86 31.39
N ILE A 403 -22.74 32.64 32.43
CA ILE A 403 -23.83 32.32 33.36
C ILE A 403 -25.15 32.22 32.58
N LEU A 404 -25.99 31.27 32.94
CA LEU A 404 -27.37 31.22 32.48
C LEU A 404 -28.17 32.22 33.32
N GLU A 405 -28.50 33.38 32.74
CA GLU A 405 -29.34 34.39 33.39
C GLU A 405 -30.78 34.28 32.86
N TYR A 406 -31.75 34.19 33.78
CA TYR A 406 -33.17 34.30 33.45
C TYR A 406 -33.92 35.05 34.55
N GLY A 407 -34.54 36.19 34.20
CA GLY A 407 -35.31 37.03 35.11
C GLY A 407 -34.45 37.87 36.08
N GLY A 408 -34.83 39.15 36.26
CA GLY A 408 -34.14 40.12 37.14
C GLY A 408 -34.32 39.85 38.64
N CYS A 409 -34.19 38.59 39.06
CA CYS A 409 -34.26 38.14 40.43
C CYS A 409 -32.86 37.74 40.91
N ASP A 410 -32.47 38.15 42.12
CA ASP A 410 -31.22 37.81 42.81
C ASP A 410 -31.12 36.32 43.23
N CYS A 411 -31.95 35.45 42.65
CA CYS A 411 -31.99 34.03 42.95
C CYS A 411 -30.81 33.27 42.30
N LEU A 412 -29.65 33.38 42.96
CA LEU A 412 -28.42 32.56 43.11
C LEU A 412 -28.08 31.36 42.19
N THR A 413 -28.76 31.06 41.09
CA THR A 413 -28.40 29.94 40.20
C THR A 413 -27.28 30.35 39.23
N ARG A 414 -26.03 30.36 39.71
CA ARG A 414 -24.82 30.68 38.92
C ARG A 414 -24.39 29.53 38.00
N ARG A 415 -25.34 28.78 37.42
CA ARG A 415 -25.05 27.61 36.59
C ARG A 415 -24.38 28.04 35.28
N ARG A 416 -23.33 27.32 34.91
CA ARG A 416 -22.57 27.50 33.66
C ARG A 416 -22.54 26.17 32.91
N ILE A 417 -22.67 26.27 31.60
CA ILE A 417 -22.51 25.17 30.65
C ILE A 417 -21.45 25.64 29.66
N ASP A 418 -20.44 24.79 29.41
CA ASP A 418 -19.25 25.17 28.64
C ASP A 418 -19.64 25.76 27.31
N HIS A 419 -20.46 25.06 26.52
CA HIS A 419 -21.04 25.60 25.29
C HIS A 419 -22.53 25.40 25.24
N ARG A 420 -23.27 26.42 24.83
CA ARG A 420 -24.71 26.29 24.60
C ARG A 420 -25.23 27.18 23.49
N LYS A 421 -26.32 26.74 22.87
CA LYS A 421 -27.08 27.51 21.89
C LYS A 421 -28.57 27.18 22.04
N LEU A 422 -29.39 28.22 22.22
CA LEU A 422 -30.85 28.10 22.20
C LEU A 422 -31.33 28.06 20.73
N ILE A 423 -32.12 27.05 20.39
CA ILE A 423 -32.66 26.81 19.05
C ILE A 423 -34.14 26.47 19.19
N GLY A 424 -35.02 27.37 18.75
CA GLY A 424 -36.44 27.29 19.06
C GLY A 424 -36.65 27.24 20.58
N ASN A 425 -37.31 26.19 21.07
CA ASN A 425 -37.49 25.93 22.50
C ASN A 425 -36.53 24.83 23.06
N THR A 426 -35.38 24.61 22.41
CA THR A 426 -34.40 23.59 22.83
C THR A 426 -33.02 24.20 23.04
N MET A 427 -32.46 23.98 24.22
CA MET A 427 -31.08 24.29 24.54
C MET A 427 -30.18 23.13 24.12
N LEU A 428 -29.33 23.36 23.11
CA LEU A 428 -28.28 22.42 22.71
C LEU A 428 -26.97 22.77 23.43
N CYS A 429 -26.49 21.84 24.25
CA CYS A 429 -25.36 22.02 25.16
C CYS A 429 -24.22 21.07 24.83
N ILE A 430 -22.97 21.52 25.00
CA ILE A 430 -21.78 20.67 25.02
C ILE A 430 -21.04 20.90 26.34
N GLU A 431 -20.79 19.84 27.09
CA GLU A 431 -19.91 19.82 28.28
C GLU A 431 -18.63 19.06 27.93
N THR A 432 -17.48 19.67 28.20
CA THR A 432 -16.16 19.06 27.97
C THR A 432 -15.66 18.45 29.27
N ASP A 433 -15.88 17.14 29.40
CA ASP A 433 -15.65 16.43 30.65
C ASP A 433 -14.25 15.81 30.69
N GLU A 434 -13.27 16.58 31.14
CA GLU A 434 -11.93 16.04 31.37
C GLU A 434 -11.98 14.88 32.38
N ASN A 435 -11.27 13.80 32.09
CA ASN A 435 -11.27 12.55 32.85
C ASN A 435 -12.67 11.94 33.08
N GLN A 436 -13.63 12.18 32.18
CA GLN A 436 -15.03 11.69 32.27
C GLN A 436 -15.77 12.13 33.54
N HIS A 437 -15.30 13.17 34.25
CA HIS A 437 -15.91 13.62 35.51
C HIS A 437 -16.11 12.50 36.57
N LYS A 438 -15.21 11.51 36.60
CA LYS A 438 -15.29 10.33 37.51
C LYS A 438 -15.38 10.68 39.02
N SER A 439 -15.05 11.90 39.41
CA SER A 439 -15.08 12.37 40.80
C SER A 439 -16.46 12.82 41.29
N TYR A 440 -17.43 13.06 40.40
CA TYR A 440 -18.76 13.54 40.78
C TYR A 440 -19.70 12.39 41.13
N SER A 441 -20.54 12.58 42.15
CA SER A 441 -21.57 11.60 42.48
C SER A 441 -22.74 11.72 41.49
N LYS A 442 -23.35 10.60 41.10
CA LYS A 442 -24.51 10.58 40.20
C LYS A 442 -25.68 11.43 40.73
N LYS A 443 -25.82 11.51 42.05
CA LYS A 443 -26.84 12.32 42.72
C LYS A 443 -26.64 13.83 42.49
N ASP A 444 -25.39 14.29 42.51
CA ASP A 444 -25.07 15.70 42.25
C ASP A 444 -25.31 16.08 40.79
N GLU A 445 -25.07 15.13 39.87
CA GLU A 445 -25.36 15.29 38.44
C GLU A 445 -26.87 15.37 38.17
N GLU A 446 -27.66 14.46 38.77
CA GLU A 446 -29.12 14.50 38.70
C GLU A 446 -29.69 15.79 39.30
N ALA A 447 -29.19 16.24 40.46
CA ALA A 447 -29.58 17.51 41.06
C ALA A 447 -29.25 18.69 40.13
N ARG A 448 -28.08 18.67 39.47
CA ARG A 448 -27.69 19.69 38.48
C ARG A 448 -28.65 19.75 37.30
N TYR A 449 -29.09 18.60 36.77
CA TYR A 449 -30.05 18.58 35.67
C TYR A 449 -31.45 19.03 36.10
N ASN A 450 -31.90 18.62 37.29
CA ASN A 450 -33.19 19.07 37.83
C ASN A 450 -33.20 20.59 38.02
N ASP A 451 -32.12 21.17 38.53
CA ASP A 451 -31.99 22.63 38.62
C ASP A 451 -32.11 23.31 37.25
N LEU A 452 -31.50 22.74 36.20
CA LEU A 452 -31.62 23.30 34.85
C LEU A 452 -33.05 23.23 34.31
N LEU A 453 -33.75 22.11 34.55
CA LEU A 453 -35.12 21.92 34.07
C LEU A 453 -36.14 22.78 34.83
N VAL A 454 -35.96 22.97 36.14
CA VAL A 454 -36.85 23.78 36.97
C VAL A 454 -36.69 25.27 36.68
N ASN A 455 -35.45 25.73 36.53
CA ASN A 455 -35.17 27.17 36.39
C ASN A 455 -35.33 27.68 34.95
N PHE A 456 -35.33 26.80 33.94
CA PHE A 456 -35.40 27.18 32.54
C PHE A 456 -36.42 26.33 31.79
N THR A 457 -37.49 26.98 31.31
CA THR A 457 -38.62 26.33 30.62
C THR A 457 -38.32 26.02 29.16
N CYS A 458 -37.27 25.24 28.89
CA CYS A 458 -36.91 24.75 27.56
C CYS A 458 -36.49 23.27 27.61
N LYS A 459 -36.51 22.59 26.46
CA LYS A 459 -35.95 21.24 26.33
C LYS A 459 -34.43 21.31 26.33
N TYR A 460 -33.75 20.24 26.76
CA TYR A 460 -32.30 20.17 26.80
C TYR A 460 -31.76 18.97 26.04
N ILE A 461 -30.75 19.20 25.20
CA ILE A 461 -29.90 18.15 24.64
C ILE A 461 -28.47 18.45 25.08
N ILE A 462 -27.91 17.60 25.94
CA ILE A 462 -26.56 17.77 26.50
C ILE A 462 -25.64 16.71 25.90
N ILE A 463 -24.65 17.15 25.12
CA ILE A 463 -23.59 16.30 24.62
C ILE A 463 -22.41 16.38 25.60
N ARG A 464 -22.20 15.31 26.37
CA ARG A 464 -21.03 15.13 27.24
C ARG A 464 -19.88 14.58 26.42
N PHE A 465 -18.85 15.39 26.22
CA PHE A 465 -17.71 15.06 25.37
C PHE A 465 -16.46 14.83 26.23
N ASN A 466 -15.98 13.59 26.27
CA ASN A 466 -14.73 13.26 26.95
C ASN A 466 -13.53 13.42 25.99
N PRO A 467 -12.61 14.39 26.22
CA PRO A 467 -11.42 14.54 25.42
C PRO A 467 -10.28 13.59 25.84
N ASP A 468 -10.47 12.76 26.87
CA ASP A 468 -9.48 11.85 27.44
C ASP A 468 -9.60 10.41 26.97
N SER A 469 -8.63 9.58 27.37
CA SER A 469 -8.70 8.13 27.15
C SER A 469 -9.91 7.52 27.85
N TYR A 470 -10.47 6.48 27.27
CA TYR A 470 -11.62 5.73 27.79
C TYR A 470 -11.45 4.24 27.55
N VAL A 471 -12.24 3.42 28.22
CA VAL A 471 -12.33 1.97 28.00
C VAL A 471 -13.49 1.71 27.05
N ASN A 472 -13.23 1.15 25.87
CA ASN A 472 -14.31 0.88 24.90
C ASN A 472 -15.20 -0.28 25.37
N ASN A 473 -16.29 -0.53 24.63
CA ASN A 473 -17.20 -1.66 24.88
C ASN A 473 -16.56 -3.06 24.84
N LYS A 474 -15.31 -3.18 24.40
CA LYS A 474 -14.51 -4.43 24.40
C LYS A 474 -13.53 -4.51 25.58
N GLY A 475 -13.59 -3.57 26.53
CA GLY A 475 -12.68 -3.53 27.67
C GLY A 475 -11.28 -2.99 27.34
N VAL A 476 -11.06 -2.43 26.16
CA VAL A 476 -9.74 -1.95 25.73
C VAL A 476 -9.59 -0.46 25.99
N LYS A 477 -8.53 -0.08 26.72
CA LYS A 477 -8.14 1.33 26.90
C LYS A 477 -7.77 1.94 25.55
N THR A 478 -8.58 2.91 25.12
CA THR A 478 -8.50 3.56 23.82
C THR A 478 -8.22 5.04 24.02
N ASN A 479 -7.34 5.61 23.19
CA ASN A 479 -7.08 7.05 23.17
C ASN A 479 -6.98 7.54 21.72
N PRO A 480 -8.11 7.72 21.02
CA PRO A 480 -8.10 8.24 19.66
C PRO A 480 -7.52 9.65 19.62
N TYR A 481 -7.00 10.04 18.45
CA TYR A 481 -6.57 11.43 18.24
C TYR A 481 -7.74 12.39 18.49
N ILE A 482 -7.48 13.49 19.18
CA ILE A 482 -8.50 14.52 19.47
C ILE A 482 -9.18 15.01 18.19
N SER A 483 -8.44 15.07 17.08
CA SER A 483 -8.98 15.41 15.77
C SER A 483 -10.12 14.51 15.30
N ALA A 484 -9.95 13.20 15.46
CA ALA A 484 -10.97 12.23 15.12
C ALA A 484 -12.18 12.33 16.06
N ARG A 485 -11.94 12.69 17.34
CA ARG A 485 -13.02 12.93 18.30
C ARG A 485 -13.84 14.16 17.99
N LEU A 486 -13.18 15.28 17.66
CA LEU A 486 -13.84 16.53 17.26
C LEU A 486 -14.68 16.34 16.01
N GLU A 487 -14.22 15.54 15.04
CA GLU A 487 -15.01 15.20 13.85
C GLU A 487 -16.28 14.40 14.21
N GLN A 488 -16.21 13.51 15.20
CA GLN A 488 -17.38 12.78 15.67
C GLN A 488 -18.34 13.67 16.47
N LEU A 489 -17.79 14.58 17.31
CA LEU A 489 -18.58 15.61 17.99
C LEU A 489 -19.33 16.47 16.97
N LYS A 490 -18.65 16.87 15.88
CA LYS A 490 -19.26 17.61 14.78
C LYS A 490 -20.45 16.85 14.17
N LYS A 491 -20.25 15.56 13.85
CA LYS A 491 -21.34 14.71 13.31
C LYS A 491 -22.54 14.61 14.25
N GLU A 492 -22.29 14.49 15.56
CA GLU A 492 -23.38 14.43 16.53
C GLU A 492 -24.08 15.78 16.65
N LEU A 493 -23.34 16.90 16.67
CA LEU A 493 -23.92 18.24 16.64
C LEU A 493 -24.79 18.47 15.40
N ASP A 494 -24.28 18.16 14.21
CA ASP A 494 -25.02 18.29 12.95
C ASP A 494 -26.31 17.44 12.96
N LYS A 495 -26.26 16.25 13.56
CA LYS A 495 -27.43 15.39 13.74
C LYS A 495 -28.45 16.01 14.71
N GLN A 496 -28.00 16.52 15.86
CA GLN A 496 -28.90 17.11 16.85
C GLN A 496 -29.52 18.43 16.38
N LEU A 497 -28.77 19.25 15.63
CA LEU A 497 -29.29 20.45 15.00
C LEU A 497 -30.49 20.12 14.09
N LYS A 498 -30.34 19.12 13.20
CA LYS A 498 -31.43 18.66 12.33
C LYS A 498 -32.61 18.10 13.11
N ARG A 499 -32.36 17.32 14.15
CA ARG A 499 -33.44 16.79 15.01
C ARG A 499 -34.26 17.91 15.65
N ILE A 500 -33.60 18.95 16.15
CA ILE A 500 -34.28 20.10 16.75
C ILE A 500 -35.10 20.86 15.70
N GLU A 501 -34.53 21.11 14.52
CA GLU A 501 -35.23 21.78 13.41
C GLU A 501 -36.48 21.01 12.95
N ASN A 502 -36.43 19.67 12.99
CA ASN A 502 -37.55 18.79 12.65
C ASN A 502 -38.52 18.52 13.82
N ASN A 503 -38.31 19.09 15.00
CA ASN A 503 -39.05 18.78 16.23
C ASN A 503 -39.02 17.28 16.64
N GLU A 504 -37.91 16.58 16.38
CA GLU A 504 -37.71 15.16 16.70
C GLU A 504 -37.08 14.94 18.10
N ASN A 505 -37.11 15.96 18.96
CA ASN A 505 -36.66 15.90 20.35
C ASN A 505 -37.85 16.07 21.30
N ASN A 506 -38.46 14.95 21.68
CA ASN A 506 -39.69 14.95 22.47
C ASN A 506 -39.43 14.99 23.98
N GLU A 507 -38.28 14.48 24.42
CA GLU A 507 -37.89 14.45 25.82
C GLU A 507 -37.52 15.85 26.32
N LEU A 508 -37.78 16.11 27.60
CA LEU A 508 -37.36 17.36 28.25
C LEU A 508 -35.84 17.42 28.43
N LEU A 509 -35.18 16.28 28.60
CA LEU A 509 -33.73 16.16 28.76
C LEU A 509 -33.21 14.92 28.04
N GLU A 510 -32.28 15.12 27.10
CA GLU A 510 -31.50 14.06 26.46
C GLU A 510 -30.01 14.26 26.78
N VAL A 511 -29.34 13.24 27.32
CA VAL A 511 -27.89 13.29 27.60
C VAL A 511 -27.14 12.27 26.74
N ILE A 512 -26.21 12.76 25.93
CA ILE A 512 -25.46 11.96 24.96
C ILE A 512 -23.99 11.93 25.39
N HIS A 513 -23.46 10.73 25.64
CA HIS A 513 -22.07 10.55 26.05
C HIS A 513 -21.20 10.15 24.85
N LEU A 514 -20.19 10.97 24.55
CA LEU A 514 -19.19 10.69 23.51
C LEU A 514 -17.83 10.35 24.15
N TYR A 515 -17.27 9.21 23.75
CA TYR A 515 -15.96 8.73 24.21
C TYR A 515 -15.86 8.46 25.72
N TYR A 516 -16.96 8.05 26.35
CA TYR A 516 -16.99 7.54 27.72
C TYR A 516 -16.67 6.05 27.79
N ASP A 517 -16.43 5.54 29.01
CA ASP A 517 -16.29 4.10 29.20
C ASP A 517 -17.54 3.35 28.69
N GLY A 518 -17.35 2.33 27.86
CA GLY A 518 -18.42 1.61 27.15
C GLY A 518 -18.80 2.20 25.77
N TYR A 519 -18.17 3.29 25.34
CA TYR A 519 -18.40 3.87 24.01
C TYR A 519 -17.97 2.91 22.89
N LYS A 520 -18.75 2.92 21.79
CA LYS A 520 -18.71 1.92 20.70
C LYS A 520 -17.48 2.00 19.81
#